data_AF-A0AAV0D7I5-F1
#
_entry.id   AF-A0AAV0D7I5-F1
#
_cell.length_a   1.000
_cell.length_b   1.000
_cell.length_c   1.000
_cell.angle_alpha   90.00
_cell.angle_beta   90.00
_cell.angle_gamma   90.00
#
_symmetry.space_group_name_H-M   'P 1'
#
loop_
_entity.id
_entity.type
_entity.pdbx_description
1 polymer ?
#
loop_
_entity_poly.entity_id
_entity_poly.type
_entity_poly.pdbx_seq_one_letter_code
_entity_poly.pdbx_strand_id
1 'polypeptide(L)'
;MHWVLAEIDLQSKVVRVYDSMKTSRSRLHASKLCVRLPLLFRVIQVHPDVREAKQWNAEAVADVPQQKGGTVCGLMVISYTEALMLGLPLSPHCEYANVARKRWHFALRLWNLRKTVS
;
A
#
# COMPACT_ATOMS: atom_id res chain seq x y z
N MET A 1 1.47 -8.63 15.15
CA MET A 1 1.96 -8.40 13.77
C MET A 1 1.04 -7.40 13.10
N HIS A 2 1.55 -6.43 12.36
CA HIS A 2 0.76 -5.36 11.72
C HIS A 2 1.22 -5.18 10.27
N TRP A 3 0.27 -5.04 9.35
CA TRP A 3 0.53 -4.86 7.93
C TRP A 3 0.27 -3.41 7.52
N VAL A 4 1.21 -2.84 6.77
CA VAL A 4 1.12 -1.51 6.17
C VAL A 4 1.49 -1.61 4.69
N LEU A 5 1.05 -0.65 3.88
CA LEU A 5 1.43 -0.56 2.47
C LEU A 5 2.29 0.68 2.26
N ALA A 6 3.44 0.53 1.61
CA ALA A 6 4.23 1.64 1.09
C ALA A 6 4.10 1.66 -0.44
N GLU A 7 3.52 2.71 -0.98
CA GLU A 7 3.50 3.04 -2.40
C GLU A 7 4.73 3.89 -2.72
N ILE A 8 5.49 3.51 -3.74
CA ILE A 8 6.66 4.26 -4.20
C ILE A 8 6.31 4.87 -5.55
N ASP A 9 6.01 6.17 -5.53
CA ASP A 9 5.73 6.95 -6.73
C ASP A 9 7.05 7.41 -7.35
N LEU A 10 7.45 6.71 -8.41
CA LEU A 10 8.69 6.97 -9.11
C LEU A 10 8.69 8.31 -9.85
N GLN A 11 7.53 8.85 -10.21
CA GLN A 11 7.45 10.11 -10.94
C GLN A 11 7.62 11.28 -9.96
N SER A 12 6.79 11.34 -8.92
CA SER A 12 6.80 12.42 -7.93
C SER A 12 7.90 12.29 -6.87
N LYS A 13 8.60 11.14 -6.82
CA LYS A 13 9.66 10.84 -5.83
C LYS A 13 9.13 10.83 -4.39
N VAL A 14 7.90 10.33 -4.24
CA VAL A 14 7.19 10.26 -2.95
C VAL A 14 6.98 8.80 -2.57
N VAL A 15 7.23 8.49 -1.30
CA VAL A 15 6.82 7.25 -0.65
C VAL A 15 5.57 7.54 0.17
N ARG A 16 4.41 7.04 -0.26
CA ARG A 16 3.16 7.15 0.46
C ARG A 16 2.96 5.92 1.33
N VAL A 17 2.67 6.10 2.61
CA VAL A 17 2.38 4.98 3.50
C VAL A 17 0.92 4.96 3.92
N TYR A 18 0.25 3.87 3.58
CA TYR A 18 -1.07 3.54 4.09
C TYR A 18 -0.93 2.65 5.33
N ASP A 19 -1.44 3.17 6.45
CA ASP A 19 -1.51 2.49 7.73
C ASP A 19 -2.93 2.59 8.28
N SER A 20 -3.68 1.49 8.20
CA SER A 20 -5.07 1.40 8.67
C SER A 20 -5.25 1.62 10.19
N MET A 21 -4.15 1.60 10.97
CA MET A 21 -4.15 1.90 12.41
C MET A 21 -3.67 3.32 12.74
N LYS A 22 -3.34 4.15 11.74
CA LYS A 22 -2.77 5.50 11.90
C LYS A 22 -1.58 5.56 12.87
N THR A 23 -0.69 4.58 12.86
CA THR A 23 0.48 4.63 13.75
C THR A 23 1.51 5.63 13.21
N SER A 24 2.09 6.44 14.09
CA SER A 24 3.19 7.36 13.72
C SER A 24 4.45 6.62 13.22
N ARG A 25 4.59 5.35 13.59
CA ARG A 25 5.72 4.50 13.21
C ARG A 25 5.77 4.22 11.70
N SER A 26 4.63 4.12 11.04
CA SER A 26 4.56 3.83 9.60
C SER A 26 5.27 4.90 8.76
N ARG A 27 5.05 6.19 9.06
CA ARG A 27 5.73 7.32 8.41
C ARG A 27 7.23 7.31 8.65
N LEU A 28 7.67 6.95 9.85
CA LEU A 28 9.10 6.80 10.16
C LEU A 28 9.74 5.69 9.32
N HIS A 29 9.06 4.56 9.15
CA HIS A 29 9.53 3.48 8.28
C HIS A 29 9.59 3.91 6.81
N ALA A 30 8.59 4.64 6.30
CA ALA A 30 8.62 5.23 4.97
C ALA A 30 9.79 6.22 4.79
N SER A 31 10.06 7.06 5.79
CA SER A 31 11.20 7.99 5.77
C SER A 31 12.54 7.26 5.67
N LYS A 32 12.67 6.12 6.35
CA LYS A 32 13.86 5.25 6.22
C LYS A 32 13.99 4.63 4.82
N LEU A 33 12.87 4.34 4.14
CA LEU A 33 12.89 3.91 2.74
C LEU A 33 13.41 5.02 1.83
N CYS A 34 12.96 6.27 2.01
CA CYS A 34 13.43 7.42 1.22
C CYS A 34 14.96 7.57 1.22
N VAL A 35 15.63 7.29 2.34
CA VAL A 35 17.10 7.33 2.44
C VAL A 35 17.77 6.19 1.67
N ARG A 36 17.12 5.02 1.59
CA ARG A 36 17.67 3.81 0.97
C ARG A 36 17.38 3.71 -0.53
N LEU A 37 16.29 4.31 -0.99
CA LEU A 37 15.85 4.23 -2.39
C LEU A 37 16.91 4.73 -3.38
N PRO A 38 17.61 5.87 -3.18
CA PRO A 38 18.68 6.29 -4.07
C PRO A 38 19.82 5.27 -4.18
N LEU A 39 20.16 4.58 -3.07
CA LEU A 39 21.20 3.55 -3.08
C LEU A 39 20.73 2.31 -3.86
N LEU A 40 19.47 1.91 -3.67
CA LEU A 40 18.87 0.80 -4.41
C LEU A 40 18.84 1.09 -5.92
N PHE A 41 18.43 2.29 -6.33
CA PHE A 41 18.32 2.67 -7.74
C PHE A 41 19.66 2.82 -8.47
N ARG A 42 20.78 2.86 -7.75
CA ARG A 42 22.13 2.76 -8.34
C ARG A 42 22.47 1.33 -8.78
N VAL A 43 21.90 0.32 -8.12
CA VAL A 43 22.21 -1.10 -8.39
C VAL A 43 21.16 -1.80 -9.24
N ILE A 44 19.97 -1.22 -9.40
CA ILE A 44 18.93 -1.73 -10.30
C ILE A 44 18.75 -0.86 -11.55
N GLN A 45 18.18 -1.45 -12.60
CA GLN A 45 17.80 -0.72 -13.79
C GLN A 45 16.51 0.07 -13.53
N VAL A 46 16.59 1.39 -13.63
CA VAL A 46 15.46 2.32 -13.59
C VAL A 46 15.74 3.46 -14.57
N HIS A 47 14.71 4.26 -14.88
CA HIS A 47 14.85 5.46 -15.70
C HIS A 47 15.92 6.41 -15.10
N PRO A 48 16.74 7.10 -15.93
CA PRO A 48 17.78 8.03 -15.45
C PRO A 48 17.27 9.06 -14.43
N ASP A 49 16.12 9.69 -14.69
CA ASP A 49 15.50 10.65 -13.75
C ASP A 49 15.18 10.07 -12.37
N VAL A 50 14.95 8.76 -12.28
CA VAL A 50 14.73 8.05 -11.01
C VAL A 50 16.06 7.75 -10.33
N ARG A 51 17.06 7.32 -11.12
CA ARG A 51 18.40 7.00 -10.63
C ARG A 51 19.13 8.22 -10.06
N GLU A 52 18.96 9.38 -10.68
CA GLU A 52 19.65 10.62 -10.30
C GLU A 52 18.95 11.38 -9.17
N ALA A 53 17.73 10.97 -8.80
CA ALA A 53 16.98 11.59 -7.73
C ALA A 53 17.70 11.43 -6.38
N LYS A 54 18.20 12.56 -5.86
CA LYS A 54 18.94 12.61 -4.59
C LYS A 54 18.02 12.66 -3.36
N GLN A 55 16.77 13.11 -3.55
CA GLN A 55 15.83 13.31 -2.47
C GLN A 55 14.49 12.65 -2.77
N TRP A 56 13.96 12.00 -1.73
CA TRP A 56 12.65 11.36 -1.72
C TRP A 56 11.89 11.84 -0.49
N ASN A 57 10.58 12.02 -0.63
CA ASN A 57 9.72 12.47 0.46
C ASN A 57 8.87 11.31 0.98
N ALA A 58 8.55 11.32 2.27
CA ALA A 58 7.65 10.37 2.89
C ALA A 58 6.40 11.06 3.42
N GLU A 59 5.23 10.55 3.03
CA GLU A 59 3.94 11.02 3.51
C GLU A 59 3.08 9.86 3.99
N ALA A 60 2.30 10.11 5.03
CA ALA A 60 1.23 9.20 5.43
C ALA A 60 -0.03 9.60 4.67
N VAL A 61 -0.74 8.65 4.10
CA VAL A 61 -1.97 8.95 3.36
C VAL A 61 -3.02 9.44 4.37
N ALA A 62 -3.52 10.65 4.15
CA ALA A 62 -4.55 11.28 4.96
C ALA A 62 -5.96 10.85 4.49
N ASP A 63 -6.95 11.02 5.37
CA ASP A 63 -8.38 10.89 5.05
C ASP A 63 -8.83 9.56 4.42
N VAL A 64 -8.05 8.51 4.65
CA VAL A 64 -8.36 7.15 4.21
C VAL A 64 -9.15 6.37 5.27
N PRO A 65 -9.96 5.38 4.85
CA PRO A 65 -10.65 4.50 5.77
C PRO A 65 -9.70 3.76 6.73
N GLN A 66 -10.07 3.75 8.01
CA GLN A 66 -9.29 3.19 9.10
C GLN A 66 -9.93 1.92 9.66
N GLN A 67 -9.11 1.03 10.21
CA GLN A 67 -9.62 -0.12 10.94
C GLN A 67 -10.10 0.32 12.33
N LYS A 68 -11.19 -0.30 12.82
CA LYS A 68 -11.72 -0.05 14.17
C LYS A 68 -11.25 -1.07 15.22
N GLY A 69 -10.42 -2.03 14.82
CA GLY A 69 -9.87 -3.05 15.70
C GLY A 69 -9.63 -4.38 14.99
N GLY A 70 -9.14 -5.36 15.75
CA GLY A 70 -8.95 -6.74 15.29
C GLY A 70 -7.76 -6.95 14.34
N THR A 71 -7.77 -8.10 13.66
CA THR A 71 -6.68 -8.60 12.80
C THR A 71 -6.95 -8.34 11.31
N VAL A 72 -7.50 -7.17 10.99
CA VAL A 72 -7.96 -6.85 9.62
C VAL A 72 -6.94 -6.05 8.79
N CYS A 73 -5.80 -5.63 9.36
CA CYS A 73 -4.84 -4.76 8.69
C CYS A 73 -4.37 -5.30 7.33
N GLY A 74 -4.14 -6.62 7.22
CA GLY A 74 -3.79 -7.25 5.95
C GLY A 74 -4.89 -7.14 4.90
N LEU A 75 -6.16 -7.31 5.29
CA LEU A 75 -7.30 -7.15 4.38
C LEU A 75 -7.46 -5.69 3.94
N MET A 76 -7.26 -4.75 4.85
CA MET A 76 -7.33 -3.31 4.56
C MET A 76 -6.23 -2.92 3.57
N VAL A 77 -5.01 -3.41 3.76
CA VAL A 77 -3.88 -3.23 2.82
C VAL A 77 -4.25 -3.75 1.43
N ILE A 78 -4.73 -4.99 1.31
CA ILE A 78 -5.10 -5.57 0.00
C ILE A 78 -6.26 -4.79 -0.65
N SER A 79 -7.25 -4.36 0.12
CA SER A 79 -8.37 -3.56 -0.39
C SER A 79 -7.89 -2.20 -0.93
N TYR A 80 -6.97 -1.56 -0.20
CA TYR A 80 -6.37 -0.30 -0.61
C TYR A 80 -5.50 -0.47 -1.87
N THR A 81 -4.70 -1.53 -1.94
CA THR A 81 -3.93 -1.88 -3.15
C THR A 81 -4.86 -2.10 -4.36
N GLU A 82 -5.94 -2.86 -4.20
CA GLU A 82 -6.91 -3.10 -5.27
C GLU A 82 -7.56 -1.78 -5.74
N ALA A 83 -7.91 -0.89 -4.81
CA ALA A 83 -8.46 0.42 -5.15
C ALA A 83 -7.47 1.27 -5.94
N LEU A 84 -6.20 1.33 -5.54
CA LEU A 84 -5.16 2.05 -6.26
C LEU A 84 -4.94 1.50 -7.67
N MET A 85 -4.81 0.18 -7.81
CA MET A 85 -4.55 -0.47 -9.10
C MET A 85 -5.70 -0.27 -10.10
N LEU A 86 -6.94 -0.21 -9.60
CA LEU A 86 -8.14 -0.10 -10.43
C LEU A 86 -8.67 1.34 -10.54
N GLY A 87 -8.02 2.31 -9.91
CA GLY A 87 -8.50 3.71 -9.86
C GLY A 87 -9.87 3.85 -9.18
N LEU A 88 -10.20 2.97 -8.23
CA LEU A 88 -11.49 2.99 -7.51
C LEU A 88 -11.45 3.97 -6.33
N PRO A 89 -12.60 4.57 -5.98
CA PRO A 89 -12.69 5.42 -4.79
C PRO A 89 -12.45 4.59 -3.53
N LEU A 90 -11.81 5.19 -2.52
CA LEU A 90 -11.53 4.49 -1.25
C LEU A 90 -12.81 4.24 -0.44
N SER A 91 -13.82 5.10 -0.53
CA SER A 91 -15.16 4.80 0.00
C SER A 91 -16.07 4.38 -1.17
N PRO A 92 -16.86 3.30 -1.02
CA PRO A 92 -16.96 2.40 0.14
C PRO A 92 -15.90 1.26 0.13
N HIS A 93 -15.04 1.19 -0.88
CA HIS A 93 -14.19 0.03 -1.20
C HIS A 93 -13.11 -0.30 -0.18
N CYS A 94 -12.72 0.61 0.71
CA CYS A 94 -11.70 0.44 1.75
C CYS A 94 -12.30 0.54 3.16
N GLU A 95 -13.61 0.74 3.29
CA GLU A 95 -14.25 0.87 4.61
C GLU A 95 -14.21 -0.38 5.46
N TYR A 96 -14.06 -0.17 6.77
CA TYR A 96 -14.07 -1.23 7.79
C TYR A 96 -15.43 -1.94 7.85
N ALA A 97 -16.54 -1.23 7.61
CA ALA A 97 -17.88 -1.83 7.57
C ALA A 97 -17.99 -2.95 6.53
N ASN A 98 -17.18 -2.89 5.47
CA ASN A 98 -17.19 -3.83 4.36
C ASN A 98 -16.22 -5.01 4.53
N VAL A 99 -15.54 -5.15 5.67
CA VAL A 99 -14.55 -6.21 5.93
C VAL A 99 -15.10 -7.61 5.65
N ALA A 100 -16.30 -7.94 6.14
CA ALA A 100 -16.89 -9.27 5.95
C ALA A 100 -17.11 -9.58 4.46
N ARG A 101 -17.71 -8.64 3.73
CA ARG A 101 -17.94 -8.76 2.28
C ARG A 101 -16.64 -8.92 1.50
N LYS A 102 -15.59 -8.18 1.87
CA LYS A 102 -14.27 -8.26 1.22
C LYS A 102 -13.56 -9.58 1.47
N ARG A 103 -13.65 -10.13 2.69
CA ARG A 103 -13.11 -11.47 2.97
C ARG A 103 -13.71 -12.51 2.02
N TRP A 104 -15.04 -12.49 1.88
CA TRP A 104 -15.74 -13.35 0.93
C TRP A 104 -15.28 -13.12 -0.50
N HIS A 105 -15.21 -11.86 -0.93
CA HIS A 105 -14.78 -11.49 -2.28
C HIS A 105 -13.36 -12.01 -2.61
N PHE A 106 -12.37 -11.76 -1.75
CA PHE A 106 -11.01 -12.23 -1.98
C PHE A 106 -10.89 -13.75 -1.88
N ALA A 107 -11.62 -14.40 -0.95
CA ALA A 107 -11.64 -15.85 -0.86
C ALA A 107 -12.18 -16.50 -2.15
N LEU A 108 -13.29 -15.99 -2.69
CA LEU A 108 -13.87 -16.47 -3.95
C LEU A 108 -12.92 -16.24 -5.14
N ARG A 109 -12.26 -15.08 -5.22
CA ARG A 109 -11.27 -14.81 -6.27
C ARG A 109 -10.11 -15.80 -6.21
N LEU A 110 -9.52 -15.99 -5.04
CA LEU A 110 -8.43 -16.94 -4.84
C LEU A 110 -8.84 -18.38 -5.17
N TRP A 111 -10.06 -18.79 -4.78
CA TRP A 111 -10.60 -20.10 -5.11
C TRP A 111 -10.78 -20.30 -6.61
N ASN A 112 -11.36 -19.32 -7.30
CA ASN A 112 -11.58 -19.40 -8.75
C ASN A 112 -10.27 -19.39 -9.54
N LEU A 113 -9.29 -18.58 -9.14
CA LEU A 113 -7.96 -18.56 -9.77
C LEU A 113 -7.22 -19.89 -9.60
N ARG A 114 -7.39 -20.60 -8.48
CA ARG A 114 -6.78 -21.94 -8.30
C ARG A 114 -7.32 -22.96 -9.30
N LYS A 115 -8.55 -22.79 -9.79
CA LYS A 115 -9.16 -23.67 -10.80
C LYS A 115 -8.76 -23.35 -12.23
N THR A 116 -8.11 -22.21 -12.47
CA THR A 116 -7.64 -21.81 -13.81
C THR A 116 -6.17 -22.12 -14.06
N VAL A 117 -5.43 -22.58 -13.04
CA VAL A 117 -4.01 -22.96 -13.14
C VAL A 117 -3.85 -24.50 -13.07
N SER A 118 -4.88 -25.23 -13.47
CA SER A 118 -4.90 -26.70 -13.52
C SER A 118 -5.11 -27.19 -14.94
#